data_AF-A0A7S2NFA1-F1
#
_entry.id   AF-A0A7S2NFA1-F1
#
_cell.length_a   1.000
_cell.length_b   1.000
_cell.length_c   1.000
_cell.angle_alpha   90.00
_cell.angle_beta   90.00
_cell.angle_gamma   90.00
#
_symmetry.space_group_name_H-M   'P 1'
#
loop_
_entity.id
_entity.type
_entity.pdbx_description
1 polymer ?
#
loop_
_entity_poly.entity_id
_entity_poly.type
_entity_poly.pdbx_seq_one_letter_code
_entity_poly.pdbx_strand_id
1 'polypeptide(L)'
;LINLARCCDYTYKFEFSEDWRRADIRIMANFCCLCCTPPCFPACCAVPSCLAHFEMTQSDDSKDGSHWVRSGSIFGGPITKTYDLVEVYTANGVEGKYFSDFKANSPEQMLISR
;
A
#
# COMPACT_ATOMS: atom_id res chain seq x y z
N LEU A 1 -13.19 2.50 -9.91
CA LEU A 1 -12.48 1.62 -8.95
C LEU A 1 -13.00 1.70 -7.52
N ILE A 2 -13.33 2.89 -6.97
CA ILE A 2 -13.77 3.07 -5.57
C ILE A 2 -14.96 2.17 -5.16
N ASN A 3 -15.91 1.91 -6.05
CA ASN A 3 -17.06 1.05 -5.73
C ASN A 3 -16.72 -0.43 -5.63
N LEU A 4 -15.76 -0.94 -6.41
CA LEU A 4 -15.43 -2.36 -6.39
C LEU A 4 -14.72 -2.78 -5.10
N ALA A 5 -13.83 -1.91 -4.59
CA ALA A 5 -13.12 -2.16 -3.34
C ALA A 5 -14.07 -2.21 -2.12
N ARG A 6 -15.15 -1.42 -2.14
CA ARG A 6 -16.19 -1.42 -1.09
C ARG A 6 -17.16 -2.59 -1.24
N CYS A 7 -17.49 -2.98 -2.46
CA CYS A 7 -18.35 -4.14 -2.75
C CYS A 7 -17.70 -5.48 -2.41
N CYS A 8 -16.36 -5.55 -2.46
CA CYS A 8 -15.60 -6.78 -2.26
C CYS A 8 -14.90 -6.84 -0.89
N ASP A 9 -15.28 -6.00 0.09
CA ASP A 9 -14.71 -5.97 1.44
C ASP A 9 -13.18 -6.06 1.47
N TYR A 10 -12.51 -5.17 0.71
CA TYR A 10 -11.06 -5.21 0.59
C TYR A 10 -10.40 -4.98 1.95
N THR A 11 -9.64 -5.97 2.39
CA THR A 11 -8.72 -5.89 3.53
C THR A 11 -7.30 -6.10 3.03
N TYR A 12 -6.31 -5.62 3.78
CA TYR A 12 -4.90 -5.80 3.43
C TYR A 12 -4.11 -6.29 4.63
N LYS A 13 -3.09 -7.10 4.35
CA LYS A 13 -2.11 -7.56 5.33
C LYS A 13 -0.71 -7.24 4.83
N PHE A 14 0.13 -6.70 5.71
CA PHE A 14 1.55 -6.52 5.46
C PHE A 14 2.31 -7.75 5.95
N GLU A 15 3.16 -8.30 5.10
CA GLU A 15 4.07 -9.39 5.42
C GLU A 15 5.50 -8.86 5.29
N PHE A 16 6.09 -8.49 6.42
CA PHE A 16 7.46 -7.96 6.46
C PHE A 16 8.48 -9.08 6.24
N SER A 17 9.56 -8.75 5.54
CA SER A 17 10.75 -9.58 5.45
C SER A 17 11.47 -9.66 6.81
N GLU A 18 12.31 -10.68 6.98
CA GLU A 18 13.06 -10.90 8.23
C GLU A 18 13.99 -9.73 8.60
N ASP A 19 14.50 -9.02 7.59
CA ASP A 19 15.36 -7.85 7.74
C ASP A 19 14.58 -6.54 7.96
N TRP A 20 13.24 -6.59 7.93
CA TRP A 20 12.35 -5.43 8.07
C TRP A 20 12.58 -4.31 7.06
N ARG A 21 13.20 -4.61 5.91
CA ARG A 21 13.46 -3.63 4.84
C ARG A 21 12.48 -3.73 3.68
N ARG A 22 11.65 -4.77 3.68
CA ARG A 22 10.63 -5.01 2.67
C ARG A 22 9.35 -5.47 3.35
N ALA A 23 8.20 -5.11 2.77
CA ALA A 23 6.94 -5.75 3.09
C ALA A 23 6.15 -6.04 1.82
N ASP A 24 5.64 -7.25 1.70
CA ASP A 24 4.66 -7.60 0.68
C ASP A 24 3.25 -7.22 1.18
N ILE A 25 2.44 -6.64 0.30
CA ILE A 25 1.10 -6.16 0.62
C ILE A 25 0.09 -7.15 0.03
N ARG A 26 -0.43 -8.04 0.88
CA ARG A 26 -1.45 -9.01 0.49
C ARG A 26 -2.82 -8.36 0.54
N ILE A 27 -3.46 -8.22 -0.61
CA ILE A 27 -4.87 -7.81 -0.69
C ILE A 27 -5.72 -9.05 -0.47
N MET A 28 -6.69 -8.94 0.43
CA MET A 28 -7.71 -9.95 0.67
C MET A 28 -9.05 -9.36 0.23
N ALA A 29 -9.79 -10.11 -0.56
CA ALA A 29 -11.04 -9.65 -1.14
C ALA A 29 -12.10 -10.74 -1.08
N ASN A 30 -13.34 -10.33 -0.84
CA ASN A 30 -14.51 -11.14 -1.06
C ASN A 30 -14.95 -11.01 -2.52
N PHE A 31 -14.49 -11.95 -3.36
CA PHE A 31 -14.81 -11.97 -4.79
C PHE A 31 -16.26 -12.37 -5.09
N CYS A 32 -17.07 -12.69 -4.08
CA CYS A 32 -18.48 -13.07 -4.27
C CYS A 32 -19.34 -11.96 -4.91
N CYS A 33 -18.87 -10.71 -4.96
CA CYS A 33 -19.55 -9.59 -5.61
C CYS A 33 -19.19 -9.39 -7.10
N LEU A 34 -18.22 -10.15 -7.65
CA LEU A 34 -17.86 -10.09 -9.06
C LEU A 34 -18.55 -11.22 -9.81
N CYS A 35 -19.61 -10.88 -10.56
CA CYS A 35 -20.36 -11.79 -11.44
C CYS A 35 -19.53 -12.41 -12.60
N CYS A 36 -18.22 -12.19 -12.64
CA CYS A 36 -17.32 -12.62 -13.72
C CYS A 36 -16.06 -13.35 -13.23
N THR A 37 -15.93 -13.68 -11.93
CA THR A 37 -14.81 -14.51 -11.46
C THR A 37 -15.16 -15.99 -11.53
N PRO A 38 -14.22 -16.88 -11.90
CA PRO A 38 -14.46 -18.32 -11.93
C PRO A 38 -15.00 -18.79 -10.56
N PRO A 39 -15.93 -19.77 -10.52
CA PRO A 39 -16.66 -20.22 -9.32
C PRO A 39 -15.79 -20.90 -8.24
N CYS A 40 -14.48 -20.70 -8.28
CA CYS A 40 -13.48 -21.46 -7.54
C CYS A 40 -12.69 -20.62 -6.52
N PHE A 41 -13.00 -19.33 -6.36
CA PHE A 41 -12.33 -18.47 -5.37
C PHE A 41 -13.21 -18.27 -4.13
N PRO A 42 -12.87 -18.91 -3.00
CA PRO A 42 -13.58 -18.68 -1.74
C PRO A 42 -13.56 -17.20 -1.37
N ALA A 43 -14.69 -16.72 -0.85
CA ALA A 43 -14.73 -15.48 -0.09
C ALA A 43 -13.66 -15.56 1.01
N CYS A 44 -12.83 -14.53 1.14
CA CYS A 44 -11.69 -14.43 2.08
C CYS A 44 -10.32 -14.95 1.60
N CYS A 45 -10.14 -15.26 0.31
CA CYS A 45 -8.81 -15.58 -0.20
C CYS A 45 -7.96 -14.32 -0.48
N ALA A 46 -6.64 -14.44 -0.25
CA ALA A 46 -5.68 -13.46 -0.73
C ALA A 46 -5.69 -13.46 -2.27
N VAL A 47 -5.70 -12.27 -2.86
CA VAL A 47 -5.53 -12.11 -4.31
C VAL A 47 -4.19 -12.73 -4.71
N PRO A 48 -4.18 -13.71 -5.62
CA PRO A 48 -2.93 -14.29 -6.11
C PRO A 48 -2.00 -13.20 -6.64
N SER A 49 -0.69 -13.30 -6.34
CA SER A 49 0.30 -12.32 -6.79
C SER A 49 0.38 -12.21 -8.32
N CYS A 50 -0.02 -13.25 -9.05
CA CYS A 50 -0.12 -13.20 -10.51
C CYS A 50 -1.20 -12.22 -11.00
N LEU A 51 -2.23 -11.94 -10.20
CA LEU A 51 -3.29 -10.99 -10.52
C LEU A 51 -3.00 -9.60 -9.97
N ALA A 52 -2.42 -9.52 -8.77
CA ALA A 52 -2.01 -8.26 -8.19
C ALA A 52 -0.85 -8.49 -7.22
N HIS A 53 0.28 -7.85 -7.48
CA HIS A 53 1.45 -7.88 -6.61
C HIS A 53 1.74 -6.46 -6.15
N PHE A 54 1.87 -6.26 -4.85
CA PHE A 54 2.20 -4.97 -4.27
C PHE A 54 3.25 -5.19 -3.20
N GLU A 55 4.26 -4.34 -3.19
CA GLU A 55 5.36 -4.40 -2.25
C GLU A 55 5.78 -2.99 -1.83
N MET A 56 6.42 -2.91 -0.68
CA MET A 56 7.13 -1.72 -0.24
C MET A 56 8.54 -2.11 0.17
N THR A 57 9.50 -1.29 -0.20
CA THR A 57 10.90 -1.46 0.18
C THR A 57 11.40 -0.17 0.79
N GLN A 58 12.17 -0.27 1.86
CA GLN A 58 12.86 0.88 2.43
C GLN A 58 13.74 1.50 1.36
N SER A 59 13.63 2.82 1.20
CA SER A 59 14.40 3.54 0.19
C SER A 59 15.88 3.58 0.57
N ASP A 60 16.78 3.56 -0.42
CA ASP A 60 18.23 3.54 -0.19
C ASP A 60 18.76 4.76 0.57
N ASP A 61 18.03 5.89 0.50
CA ASP A 61 18.33 7.14 1.22
C ASP A 61 17.83 7.16 2.68
N SER A 62 17.10 6.12 3.12
CA SER A 62 16.63 5.96 4.49
C SER A 62 17.20 4.69 5.13
N LYS A 63 17.76 4.83 6.33
CA LYS A 63 18.17 3.70 7.19
C LYS A 63 17.34 3.56 8.45
N ASP A 64 16.53 4.56 8.74
CA ASP A 64 15.70 4.73 9.93
C ASP A 64 14.22 4.35 9.72
N GLY A 65 13.84 3.99 8.50
CA GLY A 65 12.47 3.65 8.12
C GLY A 65 11.60 4.87 7.82
N SER A 66 12.20 6.06 7.71
CA SER A 66 11.48 7.31 7.41
C SER A 66 11.06 7.44 5.94
N HIS A 67 11.56 6.61 5.03
CA HIS A 67 11.23 6.66 3.61
C HIS A 67 11.14 5.25 3.00
N TRP A 68 10.03 4.99 2.32
CA TRP A 68 9.69 3.72 1.69
C TRP A 68 9.19 3.96 0.27
N VAL A 69 9.62 3.12 -0.67
CA VAL A 69 9.13 3.10 -2.04
C VAL A 69 8.06 2.03 -2.14
N ARG A 70 6.85 2.41 -2.55
CA ARG A 70 5.78 1.47 -2.85
C ARG A 70 5.76 1.16 -4.34
N SER A 71 5.74 -0.13 -4.65
CA SER A 71 5.70 -0.64 -6.02
C SER A 71 4.58 -1.65 -6.18
N GLY A 72 4.16 -1.88 -7.42
CA GLY A 72 3.19 -2.93 -7.69
C GLY A 72 2.99 -3.24 -9.16
N SER A 73 2.25 -4.30 -9.40
CA SER A 73 1.79 -4.73 -10.71
C SER A 73 0.37 -5.28 -10.62
N ILE A 74 -0.35 -5.18 -11.73
CA ILE A 74 -1.70 -5.72 -11.88
C ILE A 74 -1.71 -6.58 -13.15
N PHE A 75 -2.41 -7.71 -13.10
CA PHE A 75 -2.56 -8.69 -14.19
C PHE A 75 -1.24 -9.18 -14.79
N GLY A 76 -0.23 -9.41 -13.94
CA GLY A 76 1.09 -9.90 -14.36
C GLY A 76 1.93 -8.89 -15.13
N GLY A 77 1.55 -7.61 -15.12
CA GLY A 77 2.36 -6.53 -15.69
C GLY A 77 3.70 -6.34 -14.96
N PRO A 78 4.61 -5.51 -15.51
CA PRO A 78 5.86 -5.17 -14.84
C PRO A 78 5.57 -4.48 -13.50
N ILE A 79 6.41 -4.76 -12.50
CA ILE A 79 6.38 -4.02 -11.23
C ILE A 79 6.87 -2.60 -11.50
N THR A 80 6.04 -1.62 -11.19
CA THR A 80 6.38 -0.20 -11.33
C THR A 80 6.25 0.52 -10.00
N LYS A 81 7.09 1.53 -9.80
CA LYS A 81 6.97 2.44 -8.67
C LYS A 81 5.60 3.12 -8.74
N THR A 82 4.84 3.02 -7.65
CA THR A 82 3.52 3.67 -7.53
C THR A 82 3.66 5.04 -6.87
N TYR A 83 4.27 5.11 -5.68
CA TYR A 83 4.53 6.34 -4.94
C TYR A 83 5.50 6.10 -3.78
N ASP A 84 5.97 7.19 -3.17
CA ASP A 84 6.79 7.17 -1.96
C ASP A 84 5.93 7.33 -0.70
N LEU A 85 6.32 6.65 0.36
CA LEU A 85 5.76 6.76 1.71
C LEU A 85 6.83 7.35 2.62
N VAL A 86 6.55 8.53 3.19
CA VAL A 86 7.52 9.27 4.00
C VAL A 86 6.97 9.56 5.40
N GLU A 87 7.87 9.62 6.39
CA GLU A 87 7.53 10.01 7.75
C GLU A 87 7.33 11.53 7.84
N VAL A 88 6.07 11.91 7.97
CA VAL A 88 5.63 13.30 8.17
C VAL A 88 5.46 13.61 9.66
N TYR A 89 5.08 12.61 10.45
CA TYR A 89 5.02 12.69 11.91
C TYR A 89 5.66 11.44 12.51
N THR A 90 6.42 11.64 13.58
CA THR A 90 6.95 10.57 14.41
C THR A 90 5.85 9.85 15.18
N ALA A 91 6.16 8.68 15.74
CA ALA A 91 5.23 7.93 16.59
C ALA A 91 4.70 8.72 17.81
N ASN A 92 5.44 9.74 18.26
CA ASN A 92 5.05 10.62 19.36
C ASN A 92 4.22 11.84 18.91
N GLY A 93 3.87 11.93 17.62
CA GLY A 93 3.11 13.05 17.06
C GLY A 93 3.91 14.34 16.86
N VAL A 94 5.24 14.28 16.95
CA VAL A 94 6.15 15.39 16.61
C VAL A 94 6.41 15.38 15.10
N GLU A 95 6.63 16.54 14.50
CA GLU A 95 7.00 16.69 13.09
C GLU A 95 8.20 15.80 12.73
N GLY A 96 8.05 15.02 11.65
CA GLY A 96 9.05 14.09 11.14
C GLY A 96 9.97 14.73 10.10
N LYS A 97 10.92 13.92 9.62
CA LYS A 97 11.98 14.36 8.69
C LYS A 97 11.45 15.01 7.41
N TYR A 98 10.32 14.55 6.88
CA TYR A 98 9.75 15.02 5.61
C TYR A 98 8.57 15.98 5.81
N PHE A 99 8.36 16.51 7.02
CA PHE A 99 7.23 17.40 7.32
C PHE A 99 7.24 18.69 6.49
N SER A 100 8.42 19.33 6.33
CA SER A 100 8.58 20.54 5.53
C SER A 100 8.20 20.31 4.06
N ASP A 101 8.67 19.21 3.49
CA ASP A 101 8.46 18.87 2.09
C ASP A 101 7.00 18.50 1.84
N PHE A 102 6.39 17.77 2.78
CA PHE A 102 4.95 17.49 2.75
C PHE A 102 4.14 18.79 2.77
N LYS A 103 4.45 19.73 3.67
CA LYS A 103 3.72 21.01 3.79
C LYS A 103 3.89 21.90 2.55
N ALA A 104 5.04 21.86 1.89
CA ALA A 104 5.30 22.66 0.70
C ALA A 104 4.59 22.13 -0.56
N ASN A 105 4.44 20.80 -0.67
CA ASN A 105 4.00 20.16 -1.91
C ASN A 105 2.56 19.60 -1.84
N SER A 106 1.98 19.48 -0.64
CA SER A 106 0.64 18.89 -0.48
C SER A 106 -0.45 19.96 -0.55
N PRO A 107 -1.57 19.69 -1.27
CA PRO A 107 -2.74 20.56 -1.23
C PRO A 107 -3.25 20.72 0.21
N GLU A 108 -3.73 21.91 0.58
CA GLU A 108 -4.26 22.17 1.93
C GLU A 108 -5.32 21.14 2.37
N GLN A 109 -6.08 20.60 1.43
CA GLN A 109 -7.09 19.57 1.64
C GLN A 109 -6.55 18.22 2.16
N MET A 110 -5.25 17.97 1.98
CA MET A 110 -4.57 16.76 2.49
C MET A 110 -3.91 16.98 3.86
N LEU A 111 -3.89 18.22 4.35
CA LEU A 111 -3.52 18.55 5.73
C LEU A 111 -4.75 18.25 6.59
N ILE A 112 -4.84 17.06 7.17
CA ILE A 112 -5.88 16.78 8.15
C ILE A 112 -5.62 17.72 9.34
N SER A 113 -6.45 18.75 9.47
CA SER A 113 -6.38 19.71 10.56
C SER A 113 -6.49 18.98 11.88
N ARG A 114 -5.58 19.26 12.81
CA ARG A 114 -5.75 18.88 14.22
C ARG A 114 -6.93 19.61 14.83
#